data_AF-A0A661HE33-F1
#
_entry.id   AF-A0A661HE33-F1
#
_cell.length_a   1.000
_cell.length_b   1.000
_cell.length_c   1.000
_cell.angle_alpha   90.00
_cell.angle_beta   90.00
_cell.angle_gamma   90.00
#
_symmetry.space_group_name_H-M   'P 1'
#
loop_
_entity.id
_entity.type
_entity.pdbx_description
1 polymer ?
#
loop_
_entity_poly.entity_id
_entity_poly.type
_entity_poly.pdbx_seq_one_letter_code
_entity_poly.pdbx_strand_id
1 'polypeptide(L)'
;MHIIRFTIMAALAIGLLPFSSSAFADTDYPPQIKPIIEQRCMVCHGCYDAPCQLKLDAWAGLQRGANKDEVYDGGRLRAANMTRLFEDAQTTDEWRQKGFYPVLNDTDPDAGTLSRILELKQQHPIPSGDKLPDSFDFSLDRDQQCPKPDEFDSFASDYPLWGMPYGLPGLNGDEHEKLTRWLRDGSPGMARPAPTTAEQAEIDRWEAFFNGDSLKRQLMARYIYEHLFIGDLYFSDPGEKASYYKLVRSRTPPGEPIDIIATRRPYDSPGKDKFYYRLQPLRFTVLDKRHMPYSLSRARMQRWQALFINADYEVTDLPSYETSVASNPFIAFHDLPVQSRYKFMLDEARFTIMGFIKGPVCRGQVALNVIDDHFWVVFLDPKDKGANQTAKFLARESKNLRLPTARSSILISLLQWRNYSRDQLKFLRAKADYVSQRTGGGHGKLDLDLIWDGDGHNDNATLTIFRHNDSASVVKGFVGHQPKTAWVIDYSLLERIHYLLVA
;
A
#
# COMPACT_ATOMS: atom_id res chain seq x y z
N MET A 1 39.94 -77.14 -12.90
CA MET A 1 39.77 -76.62 -11.53
C MET A 1 40.58 -75.32 -11.45
N HIS A 2 40.08 -74.10 -11.33
CA HIS A 2 38.75 -73.47 -11.40
C HIS A 2 38.97 -72.08 -12.01
N ILE A 3 38.00 -71.60 -12.81
CA ILE A 3 38.04 -70.33 -13.54
C ILE A 3 37.46 -69.22 -12.66
N ILE A 4 38.19 -68.12 -12.53
CA ILE A 4 37.76 -66.86 -11.88
C ILE A 4 36.86 -66.11 -12.86
N ARG A 5 35.63 -65.77 -12.44
CA ARG A 5 34.76 -64.80 -13.13
C ARG A 5 34.63 -63.54 -12.28
N PHE A 6 35.09 -62.42 -12.84
CA PHE A 6 34.76 -61.07 -12.40
C PHE A 6 33.33 -60.74 -12.79
N THR A 7 32.56 -60.11 -11.91
CA THR A 7 31.29 -59.47 -12.25
C THR A 7 31.35 -58.03 -11.72
N ILE A 8 31.39 -57.08 -12.65
CA ILE A 8 31.31 -55.63 -12.41
C ILE A 8 29.82 -55.30 -12.26
N MET A 9 29.43 -54.75 -11.11
CA MET A 9 28.09 -54.23 -10.88
C MET A 9 28.16 -52.69 -10.92
N ALA A 10 27.69 -52.10 -12.00
CA ALA A 10 27.54 -50.65 -12.15
C ALA A 10 26.25 -50.22 -11.45
N ALA A 11 26.37 -49.43 -10.37
CA ALA A 11 25.23 -48.79 -9.71
C ALA A 11 24.97 -47.42 -10.38
N LEU A 12 23.85 -47.31 -11.10
CA LEU A 12 23.32 -46.04 -11.58
C LEU A 12 22.74 -45.27 -10.38
N ALA A 13 23.40 -44.19 -9.97
CA ALA A 13 22.83 -43.21 -9.06
C ALA A 13 22.05 -42.17 -9.90
N ILE A 14 20.73 -42.34 -10.01
CA ILE A 14 19.85 -41.30 -10.52
C ILE A 14 19.70 -40.27 -9.40
N GLY A 15 20.37 -39.13 -9.56
CA GLY A 15 20.20 -37.96 -8.70
C GLY A 15 18.81 -37.36 -8.90
N LEU A 16 17.90 -37.64 -7.97
CA LEU A 16 16.71 -36.82 -7.75
C LEU A 16 17.17 -35.48 -7.16
N LEU A 17 17.34 -34.47 -8.02
CA LEU A 17 17.37 -33.09 -7.56
C LEU A 17 15.99 -32.77 -6.97
N PRO A 18 15.90 -32.27 -5.73
CA PRO A 18 14.63 -31.82 -5.19
C PRO A 18 14.24 -30.56 -5.96
N PHE A 19 13.22 -30.66 -6.81
CA PHE A 19 12.46 -29.49 -7.22
C PHE A 19 11.81 -28.92 -5.96
N SER A 20 12.50 -28.01 -5.29
CA SER A 20 11.89 -27.17 -4.28
C SER A 20 10.92 -26.27 -5.03
N SER A 21 9.63 -26.62 -5.02
CA SER A 21 8.58 -25.72 -5.50
C SER A 21 8.77 -24.41 -4.76
N SER A 22 9.06 -23.31 -5.47
CA SER A 22 9.11 -21.99 -4.87
C SER A 22 7.81 -21.76 -4.11
N ALA A 23 7.88 -21.23 -2.89
CA ALA A 23 6.69 -20.90 -2.13
C ALA A 23 5.77 -20.00 -2.98
N PHE A 24 4.45 -20.21 -2.91
CA PHE A 24 3.43 -19.47 -3.65
C PHE A 24 3.65 -17.95 -3.66
N ALA A 25 4.17 -17.42 -2.56
CA ALA A 25 4.43 -16.00 -2.39
C ALA A 25 5.69 -15.49 -3.12
N ASP A 26 6.65 -16.34 -3.42
CA ASP A 26 7.93 -16.01 -4.05
C ASP A 26 8.00 -16.47 -5.52
N THR A 27 6.83 -16.62 -6.14
CA THR A 27 6.65 -16.91 -7.55
C THR A 27 6.19 -15.65 -8.30
N ASP A 28 6.60 -15.51 -9.56
CA ASP A 28 6.20 -14.44 -10.47
C ASP A 28 5.82 -14.99 -11.85
N TYR A 29 5.26 -14.14 -12.70
CA TYR A 29 5.03 -14.49 -14.09
C TYR A 29 6.35 -14.74 -14.83
N PRO A 30 6.41 -15.73 -15.73
CA PRO A 30 7.57 -15.91 -16.59
C PRO A 30 7.87 -14.65 -17.43
N PRO A 31 9.15 -14.33 -17.71
CA PRO A 31 9.54 -13.11 -18.44
C PRO A 31 8.85 -12.91 -19.79
N GLN A 32 8.48 -14.00 -20.48
CA GLN A 32 7.79 -13.98 -21.76
C GLN A 32 6.28 -13.69 -21.66
N ILE A 33 5.68 -13.88 -20.49
CA ILE A 33 4.24 -13.67 -20.22
C ILE A 33 4.00 -12.35 -19.49
N LYS A 34 4.91 -11.99 -18.58
CA LYS A 34 4.78 -10.82 -17.72
C LYS A 34 4.45 -9.52 -18.49
N PRO A 35 5.12 -9.17 -19.61
CA PRO A 35 4.79 -7.95 -20.37
C PRO A 35 3.36 -7.94 -20.91
N ILE A 36 2.83 -9.10 -21.31
CA ILE A 36 1.46 -9.22 -21.84
C ILE A 36 0.46 -8.90 -20.72
N ILE A 37 0.63 -9.50 -19.53
CA ILE A 37 -0.25 -9.25 -18.38
C ILE A 37 -0.15 -7.78 -17.94
N GLU A 38 1.07 -7.23 -17.85
CA GLU A 38 1.32 -5.84 -17.44
C GLU A 38 0.64 -4.84 -18.38
N GLN A 39 0.79 -5.01 -19.69
CA GLN A 39 0.31 -4.04 -20.67
C GLN A 39 -1.16 -4.21 -21.03
N ARG A 40 -1.69 -5.44 -20.97
CA ARG A 40 -3.02 -5.77 -21.50
C ARG A 40 -4.06 -6.02 -20.42
N CYS A 41 -3.66 -6.27 -19.17
CA CYS A 41 -4.57 -6.67 -18.10
C CYS A 41 -4.47 -5.79 -16.84
N MET A 42 -3.26 -5.44 -16.39
CA MET A 42 -3.06 -4.79 -15.09
C MET A 42 -3.63 -3.38 -14.96
N VAL A 43 -3.92 -2.68 -16.08
CA VAL A 43 -4.60 -1.38 -16.03
C VAL A 43 -5.95 -1.49 -15.31
N CYS A 44 -6.68 -2.58 -15.50
CA CYS A 44 -7.95 -2.86 -14.82
C CYS A 44 -7.77 -3.80 -13.61
N HIS A 45 -6.82 -4.74 -13.68
CA HIS A 45 -6.66 -5.80 -12.68
C HIS A 45 -5.50 -5.58 -11.69
N GLY A 46 -4.94 -4.38 -11.63
CA GLY A 46 -3.71 -4.09 -10.90
C GLY A 46 -3.86 -3.58 -9.46
N CYS A 47 -5.07 -3.48 -8.93
CA CYS A 47 -5.29 -2.94 -7.58
C CYS A 47 -6.53 -3.53 -6.93
N TYR A 48 -6.92 -3.04 -5.75
CA TYR A 48 -8.06 -3.55 -5.00
C TYR A 48 -9.43 -3.20 -5.61
N ASP A 49 -9.47 -2.34 -6.63
CA ASP A 49 -10.67 -2.07 -7.43
C ASP A 49 -10.75 -2.97 -8.68
N ALA A 50 -9.87 -3.97 -8.78
CA ALA A 50 -9.93 -4.96 -9.84
C ALA A 50 -11.33 -5.64 -9.87
N PRO A 51 -11.98 -5.71 -11.03
CA PRO A 51 -13.25 -6.39 -11.18
C PRO A 51 -13.18 -7.83 -10.66
N CYS A 52 -14.21 -8.26 -9.95
CA CYS A 52 -14.33 -9.59 -9.36
C CYS A 52 -13.16 -9.94 -8.43
N GLN A 53 -12.50 -8.93 -7.85
CA GLN A 53 -11.25 -9.08 -7.09
C GLN A 53 -10.14 -9.86 -7.82
N LEU A 54 -10.21 -10.01 -9.14
CA LEU A 54 -9.21 -10.74 -9.91
C LEU A 54 -7.96 -9.87 -10.03
N LYS A 55 -7.01 -10.07 -9.12
CA LYS A 55 -5.78 -9.28 -9.07
C LYS A 55 -4.71 -9.94 -9.92
N LEU A 56 -4.26 -9.27 -10.97
CA LEU A 56 -3.27 -9.80 -11.91
C LEU A 56 -1.89 -9.16 -11.77
N ASP A 57 -1.71 -8.20 -10.85
CA ASP A 57 -0.43 -7.57 -10.48
C ASP A 57 0.57 -8.50 -9.78
N ALA A 58 0.19 -9.75 -9.54
CA ALA A 58 1.09 -10.83 -9.13
C ALA A 58 0.56 -12.17 -9.66
N TRP A 59 1.47 -13.10 -9.99
CA TRP A 59 1.10 -14.45 -10.44
C TRP A 59 0.22 -15.19 -9.43
N ALA A 60 0.51 -15.05 -8.13
CA ALA A 60 -0.32 -15.58 -7.05
C ALA A 60 -1.78 -15.08 -7.08
N GLY A 61 -2.03 -13.88 -7.61
CA GLY A 61 -3.37 -13.34 -7.73
C GLY A 61 -4.19 -14.01 -8.84
N LEU A 62 -3.54 -14.45 -9.92
CA LEU A 62 -4.15 -15.30 -10.94
C LEU A 62 -4.53 -16.67 -10.35
N GLN A 63 -3.62 -17.29 -9.60
CA GLN A 63 -3.85 -18.59 -8.95
C GLN A 63 -4.96 -18.52 -7.90
N ARG A 64 -5.02 -17.41 -7.15
CA ARG A 64 -6.12 -17.11 -6.24
C ARG A 64 -7.46 -17.10 -6.96
N GLY A 65 -7.54 -16.51 -8.15
CA GLY A 65 -8.77 -16.40 -8.94
C GLY A 65 -9.66 -15.23 -8.52
N ALA A 66 -10.96 -15.38 -8.74
CA ALA A 66 -11.96 -14.31 -8.63
C ALA A 66 -12.92 -14.53 -7.44
N ASN A 67 -13.59 -13.46 -7.02
CA ASN A 67 -14.61 -13.44 -5.99
C ASN A 67 -15.67 -12.38 -6.35
N LYS A 68 -16.96 -12.70 -6.15
CA LYS A 68 -18.08 -11.81 -6.48
C LYS A 68 -18.26 -10.65 -5.48
N ASP A 69 -17.66 -10.74 -4.30
CA ASP A 69 -17.75 -9.70 -3.27
C ASP A 69 -17.07 -8.41 -3.74
N GLU A 70 -17.74 -7.27 -3.61
CA GLU A 70 -17.14 -5.98 -3.93
C GLU A 70 -16.11 -5.57 -2.87
N VAL A 71 -14.95 -5.01 -3.21
CA VAL A 71 -14.04 -4.48 -2.17
C VAL A 71 -14.55 -3.14 -1.65
N TYR A 72 -14.98 -2.26 -2.56
CA TYR A 72 -15.45 -0.90 -2.27
C TYR A 72 -16.97 -0.79 -2.29
N ASP A 73 -17.61 -1.37 -1.27
CA ASP A 73 -19.06 -1.27 -1.05
C ASP A 73 -19.33 -0.22 0.06
N GLY A 74 -19.88 0.92 -0.35
CA GLY A 74 -20.22 2.04 0.54
C GLY A 74 -21.44 1.80 1.42
N GLY A 75 -22.22 0.75 1.15
CA GLY A 75 -23.42 0.38 1.91
C GLY A 75 -23.14 -0.49 3.14
N ARG A 76 -21.90 -0.96 3.33
CA ARG A 76 -21.55 -1.89 4.41
C ARG A 76 -21.71 -1.29 5.80
N LEU A 77 -22.56 -1.90 6.61
CA LEU A 77 -22.69 -1.53 8.03
C LEU A 77 -21.54 -2.06 8.90
N ARG A 78 -20.83 -3.09 8.43
CA ARG A 78 -19.74 -3.76 9.14
C ARG A 78 -18.50 -3.86 8.26
N ALA A 79 -17.33 -3.90 8.88
CA ALA A 79 -16.07 -4.10 8.17
C ALA A 79 -16.09 -5.38 7.31
N ALA A 80 -15.63 -5.27 6.06
CA ALA A 80 -15.49 -6.39 5.15
C ALA A 80 -14.38 -7.36 5.59
N ASN A 81 -14.47 -8.61 5.17
CA ASN A 81 -13.38 -9.58 5.32
C ASN A 81 -12.14 -9.11 4.56
N MET A 82 -10.95 -9.35 5.12
CA MET A 82 -9.70 -8.95 4.49
C MET A 82 -9.25 -10.03 3.49
N THR A 83 -8.92 -9.60 2.28
CA THR A 83 -8.55 -10.45 1.13
C THR A 83 -7.29 -9.94 0.43
N ARG A 84 -6.35 -9.35 1.17
CA ARG A 84 -5.07 -8.86 0.67
C ARG A 84 -4.14 -10.04 0.37
N LEU A 85 -3.64 -10.08 -0.86
CA LEU A 85 -2.73 -11.11 -1.33
C LEU A 85 -1.44 -11.09 -0.48
N PHE A 86 -0.92 -12.27 -0.14
CA PHE A 86 0.27 -12.50 0.70
C PHE A 86 0.15 -12.14 2.19
N GLU A 87 -0.98 -11.57 2.63
CA GLU A 87 -1.22 -11.23 4.03
C GLU A 87 -2.32 -12.09 4.63
N ASP A 88 -3.49 -12.13 3.99
CA ASP A 88 -4.69 -12.71 4.60
C ASP A 88 -4.87 -14.21 4.30
N ALA A 89 -4.10 -14.76 3.34
CA ALA A 89 -3.93 -16.19 3.04
C ALA A 89 -2.65 -16.40 2.21
N GLN A 90 -2.03 -17.58 2.35
CA GLN A 90 -0.74 -17.98 1.80
C GLN A 90 -0.83 -19.09 0.74
N THR A 91 -1.97 -19.79 0.64
CA THR A 91 -2.17 -20.90 -0.32
C THR A 91 -3.46 -20.74 -1.11
N THR A 92 -3.55 -21.41 -2.27
CA THR A 92 -4.77 -21.48 -3.09
C THR A 92 -5.95 -22.04 -2.30
N ASP A 93 -5.75 -23.08 -1.51
CA ASP A 93 -6.80 -23.72 -0.70
C ASP A 93 -7.37 -22.77 0.36
N GLU A 94 -6.52 -22.00 1.04
CA GLU A 94 -6.96 -20.96 1.96
C GLU A 94 -7.80 -19.88 1.26
N TRP A 95 -7.47 -19.55 0.00
CA TRP A 95 -8.28 -18.63 -0.79
C TRP A 95 -9.63 -19.22 -1.19
N ARG A 96 -9.69 -20.53 -1.50
CA ARG A 96 -10.97 -21.24 -1.75
C ARG A 96 -11.88 -21.18 -0.53
N GLN A 97 -11.33 -21.36 0.67
CA GLN A 97 -12.07 -21.22 1.94
C GLN A 97 -12.61 -19.79 2.16
N LYS A 98 -11.97 -18.77 1.58
CA LYS A 98 -12.44 -17.37 1.56
C LYS A 98 -13.40 -17.06 0.41
N GLY A 99 -13.91 -18.07 -0.29
CA GLY A 99 -14.91 -17.91 -1.35
C GLY A 99 -14.36 -17.52 -2.72
N PHE A 100 -13.04 -17.49 -2.90
CA PHE A 100 -12.46 -17.30 -4.24
C PHE A 100 -12.61 -18.56 -5.07
N TYR A 101 -12.99 -18.43 -6.34
CA TYR A 101 -13.09 -19.53 -7.29
C TYR A 101 -12.03 -19.41 -8.39
N PRO A 102 -11.56 -20.54 -8.94
CA PRO A 102 -10.52 -20.52 -9.96
C PRO A 102 -11.03 -19.90 -11.25
N VAL A 103 -10.18 -19.12 -11.92
CA VAL A 103 -10.37 -18.65 -13.30
C VAL A 103 -9.57 -19.48 -14.30
N LEU A 104 -8.73 -20.38 -13.79
CA LEU A 104 -7.97 -21.40 -14.50
C LEU A 104 -8.65 -22.75 -14.34
N ASN A 105 -8.28 -23.72 -15.15
CA ASN A 105 -8.70 -25.11 -15.00
C ASN A 105 -7.49 -26.02 -15.22
N ASP A 106 -7.07 -26.71 -14.16
CA ASP A 106 -5.85 -27.53 -14.19
C ASP A 106 -6.03 -28.83 -15.00
N THR A 107 -7.27 -29.29 -15.19
CA THR A 107 -7.58 -30.53 -15.91
C THR A 107 -7.90 -30.30 -17.39
N ASP A 108 -8.54 -29.18 -17.70
CA ASP A 108 -8.89 -28.76 -19.05
C ASP A 108 -8.64 -27.25 -19.17
N PRO A 109 -7.39 -26.83 -19.48
CA PRO A 109 -7.01 -25.42 -19.53
C PRO A 109 -7.82 -24.57 -20.50
N ASP A 110 -8.31 -25.16 -21.60
CA ASP A 110 -9.15 -24.44 -22.58
C ASP A 110 -10.55 -24.14 -22.01
N ALA A 111 -11.03 -24.95 -21.06
CA ALA A 111 -12.28 -24.68 -20.33
C ALA A 111 -12.15 -23.68 -19.17
N GLY A 112 -10.93 -23.22 -18.84
CA GLY A 112 -10.72 -22.19 -17.83
C GLY A 112 -11.33 -20.85 -18.24
N THR A 113 -12.02 -20.16 -17.32
CA THR A 113 -12.67 -18.86 -17.58
C THR A 113 -11.74 -17.85 -18.24
N LEU A 114 -10.46 -17.79 -17.84
CA LEU A 114 -9.48 -16.90 -18.46
C LEU A 114 -9.20 -17.26 -19.92
N SER A 115 -9.06 -18.54 -20.26
CA SER A 115 -8.89 -18.99 -21.65
C SER A 115 -10.13 -18.67 -22.48
N ARG A 116 -11.31 -19.02 -21.95
CA ARG A 116 -12.60 -18.80 -22.62
C ARG A 116 -12.91 -17.32 -22.87
N ILE A 117 -12.56 -16.43 -21.94
CA ILE A 117 -12.82 -14.98 -22.11
C ILE A 117 -11.86 -14.31 -23.09
N LEU A 118 -10.65 -14.85 -23.27
CA LEU A 118 -9.71 -14.43 -24.31
C LEU A 118 -10.18 -14.91 -25.69
N GLU A 119 -10.69 -16.14 -25.76
CA GLU A 119 -11.26 -16.72 -26.98
C GLU A 119 -12.53 -15.97 -27.42
N LEU A 120 -13.42 -15.61 -26.48
CA LEU A 120 -14.60 -14.80 -26.75
C LEU A 120 -14.25 -13.49 -27.48
N LYS A 121 -13.12 -12.87 -27.10
CA LYS A 121 -12.63 -11.64 -27.74
C LYS A 121 -12.17 -11.87 -29.19
N GLN A 122 -11.59 -13.03 -29.48
CA GLN A 122 -11.16 -13.38 -30.84
C GLN A 122 -12.38 -13.70 -31.73
N GLN A 123 -13.38 -14.39 -31.19
CA GLN A 123 -14.61 -14.75 -31.91
C GLN A 123 -15.49 -13.53 -32.17
N HIS A 124 -15.49 -12.57 -31.24
CA HIS A 124 -16.27 -11.34 -31.30
C HIS A 124 -15.36 -10.11 -31.14
N PRO A 125 -14.55 -9.77 -32.16
CA PRO A 125 -13.69 -8.59 -32.11
C PRO A 125 -14.53 -7.32 -31.94
N ILE A 126 -13.91 -6.29 -31.35
CA ILE A 126 -14.57 -5.00 -31.18
C ILE A 126 -14.98 -4.42 -32.55
N PRO A 127 -16.18 -3.81 -32.66
CA PRO A 127 -16.61 -3.18 -33.90
C PRO A 127 -15.63 -2.09 -34.37
N SER A 128 -15.42 -2.01 -35.68
CA SER A 128 -14.63 -0.92 -36.28
C SER A 128 -15.37 0.41 -36.19
N GLY A 129 -14.73 1.44 -35.64
CA GLY A 129 -15.27 2.79 -35.54
C GLY A 129 -14.60 3.61 -34.44
N ASP A 130 -14.92 4.90 -34.37
CA ASP A 130 -14.32 5.83 -33.39
C ASP A 130 -14.93 5.68 -31.98
N LYS A 131 -16.13 5.12 -31.88
CA LYS A 131 -16.86 4.95 -30.61
C LYS A 131 -17.37 3.53 -30.48
N LEU A 132 -17.18 2.97 -29.28
CA LEU A 132 -17.77 1.70 -28.91
C LEU A 132 -19.30 1.84 -28.78
N PRO A 133 -20.06 0.78 -29.06
CA PRO A 133 -21.50 0.79 -28.90
C PRO A 133 -21.90 0.94 -27.42
N ASP A 134 -23.13 1.42 -27.18
CA ASP A 134 -23.70 1.65 -25.83
C ASP A 134 -23.80 0.36 -24.99
N SER A 135 -23.58 -0.81 -25.60
CA SER A 135 -23.50 -2.10 -24.88
C SER A 135 -22.24 -2.26 -24.02
N PHE A 136 -21.27 -1.34 -24.12
CA PHE A 136 -20.14 -1.28 -23.19
C PHE A 136 -20.44 -0.32 -22.04
N ASP A 137 -20.35 -0.83 -20.81
CA ASP A 137 -20.52 -0.05 -19.60
C ASP A 137 -19.15 0.26 -18.96
N PHE A 138 -18.78 1.53 -19.00
CA PHE A 138 -17.57 2.09 -18.39
C PHE A 138 -17.85 2.87 -17.10
N SER A 139 -19.08 2.82 -16.58
CA SER A 139 -19.39 3.42 -15.29
C SER A 139 -18.55 2.76 -14.19
N LEU A 140 -18.16 3.56 -13.21
CA LEU A 140 -17.31 3.10 -12.11
C LEU A 140 -18.03 2.17 -11.15
N ASP A 141 -19.37 2.22 -11.14
CA ASP A 141 -20.31 1.47 -10.30
C ASP A 141 -21.15 0.47 -11.10
N ARG A 142 -20.69 0.08 -12.29
CA ARG A 142 -21.33 -0.96 -13.10
C ARG A 142 -21.50 -2.27 -12.32
N ASP A 143 -22.53 -3.01 -12.66
CA ASP A 143 -22.74 -4.37 -12.16
C ASP A 143 -21.63 -5.29 -12.70
N GLN A 144 -20.80 -5.80 -11.78
CA GLN A 144 -19.63 -6.60 -12.14
C GLN A 144 -20.06 -8.01 -12.55
N GLN A 145 -19.96 -8.30 -13.85
CA GLN A 145 -20.19 -9.65 -14.36
C GLN A 145 -18.99 -10.55 -14.03
N CYS A 146 -19.17 -11.39 -13.03
CA CYS A 146 -18.14 -12.26 -12.47
C CYS A 146 -18.49 -13.74 -12.68
N PRO A 147 -18.53 -14.25 -13.93
CA PRO A 147 -18.96 -15.62 -14.19
C PRO A 147 -18.02 -16.62 -13.54
N LYS A 148 -18.60 -17.61 -12.87
CA LYS A 148 -17.91 -18.85 -12.51
C LYS A 148 -17.69 -19.72 -13.76
N PRO A 149 -16.81 -20.74 -13.71
CA PRO A 149 -16.58 -21.63 -14.85
C PRO A 149 -17.85 -22.25 -15.45
N ASP A 150 -18.81 -22.63 -14.61
CA ASP A 150 -20.11 -23.20 -14.97
C ASP A 150 -21.15 -22.18 -15.45
N GLU A 151 -20.92 -20.89 -15.21
CA GLU A 151 -21.81 -19.78 -15.61
C GLU A 151 -21.37 -19.13 -16.95
N PHE A 152 -20.19 -19.50 -17.47
CA PHE A 152 -19.56 -18.76 -18.57
C PHE A 152 -20.35 -18.82 -19.88
N ASP A 153 -21.00 -19.94 -20.20
CA ASP A 153 -21.79 -20.08 -21.43
C ASP A 153 -22.97 -19.09 -21.48
N SER A 154 -23.66 -18.89 -20.36
CA SER A 154 -24.71 -17.87 -20.24
C SER A 154 -24.11 -16.48 -20.41
N PHE A 155 -23.01 -16.19 -19.71
CA PHE A 155 -22.31 -14.91 -19.83
C PHE A 155 -21.90 -14.59 -21.27
N ALA A 156 -21.31 -15.55 -21.99
CA ALA A 156 -20.87 -15.36 -23.37
C ALA A 156 -22.05 -15.11 -24.33
N SER A 157 -23.18 -15.76 -24.09
CA SER A 157 -24.42 -15.54 -24.85
C SER A 157 -25.03 -14.16 -24.60
N ASP A 158 -25.06 -13.73 -23.34
CA ASP A 158 -25.67 -12.45 -22.94
C ASP A 158 -24.75 -11.26 -23.27
N TYR A 159 -23.44 -11.47 -23.24
CA TYR A 159 -22.41 -10.44 -23.41
C TYR A 159 -21.33 -10.82 -24.45
N PRO A 160 -21.68 -11.08 -25.72
CA PRO A 160 -20.73 -11.59 -26.71
C PRO A 160 -19.54 -10.66 -26.97
N LEU A 161 -19.71 -9.35 -26.82
CA LEU A 161 -18.65 -8.35 -27.04
C LEU A 161 -17.76 -8.09 -25.80
N TRP A 162 -18.02 -8.77 -24.67
CA TRP A 162 -17.36 -8.50 -23.39
C TRP A 162 -16.11 -9.37 -23.15
N GLY A 163 -15.57 -9.99 -24.21
CA GLY A 163 -14.26 -10.64 -24.18
C GLY A 163 -13.12 -9.70 -23.78
N MET A 164 -12.06 -10.26 -23.21
CA MET A 164 -10.94 -9.48 -22.66
C MET A 164 -9.79 -9.32 -23.67
N PRO A 165 -9.11 -8.16 -23.71
CA PRO A 165 -9.31 -6.99 -22.85
C PRO A 165 -10.63 -6.23 -23.13
N TYR A 166 -11.36 -5.88 -22.07
CA TYR A 166 -12.67 -5.24 -22.16
C TYR A 166 -12.57 -3.82 -22.72
N GLY A 167 -13.40 -3.48 -23.71
CA GLY A 167 -13.41 -2.15 -24.32
C GLY A 167 -12.13 -1.76 -25.08
N LEU A 168 -11.17 -2.69 -25.24
CA LEU A 168 -9.92 -2.47 -25.97
C LEU A 168 -9.77 -3.51 -27.09
N PRO A 169 -8.88 -3.29 -28.07
CA PRO A 169 -8.56 -4.33 -29.05
C PRO A 169 -8.09 -5.63 -28.39
N GLY A 170 -8.40 -6.75 -29.03
CA GLY A 170 -7.89 -8.07 -28.61
C GLY A 170 -6.36 -8.13 -28.62
N LEU A 171 -5.80 -9.15 -27.97
CA LEU A 171 -4.38 -9.45 -28.08
C LEU A 171 -4.00 -9.67 -29.55
N ASN A 172 -2.81 -9.22 -29.95
CA ASN A 172 -2.32 -9.56 -31.28
C ASN A 172 -2.03 -11.08 -31.36
N GLY A 173 -1.83 -11.61 -32.58
CA GLY A 173 -1.66 -13.05 -32.79
C GLY A 173 -0.56 -13.67 -31.91
N ASP A 174 0.63 -13.03 -31.87
CA ASP A 174 1.77 -13.50 -31.07
C ASP A 174 1.50 -13.46 -29.57
N GLU A 175 0.90 -12.38 -29.07
CA GLU A 175 0.51 -12.23 -27.66
C GLU A 175 -0.52 -13.28 -27.26
N HIS A 176 -1.53 -13.49 -28.11
CA HIS A 176 -2.60 -14.44 -27.88
C HIS A 176 -2.07 -15.88 -27.87
N GLU A 177 -1.25 -16.25 -28.85
CA GLU A 177 -0.64 -17.58 -28.93
C GLU A 177 0.28 -17.86 -27.74
N LYS A 178 1.14 -16.89 -27.36
CA LYS A 178 2.02 -17.03 -26.19
C LYS A 178 1.22 -17.22 -24.90
N LEU A 179 0.20 -16.39 -24.69
CA LEU A 179 -0.60 -16.45 -23.47
C LEU A 179 -1.44 -17.73 -23.41
N THR A 180 -2.12 -18.11 -24.49
CA THR A 180 -2.95 -19.33 -24.53
C THR A 180 -2.11 -20.60 -24.44
N ARG A 181 -0.93 -20.66 -25.09
CA ARG A 181 0.01 -21.77 -24.90
C ARG A 181 0.43 -21.89 -23.44
N TRP A 182 0.83 -20.78 -22.81
CA TRP A 182 1.21 -20.79 -21.40
C TRP A 182 0.06 -21.20 -20.47
N LEU A 183 -1.18 -20.81 -20.77
CA LEU A 183 -2.36 -21.29 -20.04
C LEU A 183 -2.55 -22.80 -20.21
N ARG A 184 -2.43 -23.33 -21.44
CA ARG A 184 -2.47 -24.77 -21.73
C ARG A 184 -1.39 -25.57 -21.03
N ASP A 185 -0.22 -24.97 -20.82
CA ASP A 185 0.88 -25.58 -20.06
C ASP A 185 0.65 -25.55 -18.54
N GLY A 186 -0.55 -25.17 -18.08
CA GLY A 186 -0.91 -25.09 -16.66
C GLY A 186 -0.55 -23.75 -16.01
N SER A 187 -0.23 -22.73 -16.80
CA SER A 187 0.15 -21.38 -16.34
C SER A 187 1.28 -21.33 -15.29
N PRO A 188 2.38 -22.08 -15.49
CA PRO A 188 3.44 -22.19 -14.50
C PRO A 188 4.06 -20.83 -14.21
N GLY A 189 4.33 -20.57 -12.93
CA GLY A 189 5.09 -19.42 -12.49
C GLY A 189 6.60 -19.68 -12.49
N MET A 190 7.37 -18.64 -12.23
CA MET A 190 8.84 -18.70 -12.11
C MET A 190 9.26 -18.20 -10.72
N ALA A 191 10.25 -18.83 -10.11
CA ALA A 191 10.81 -18.37 -8.85
C ALA A 191 11.36 -16.95 -8.99
N ARG A 192 11.07 -16.09 -8.01
CA ARG A 192 11.66 -14.74 -7.94
C ARG A 192 13.16 -14.84 -7.63
N PRO A 193 13.98 -13.93 -8.19
CA PRO A 193 15.37 -13.85 -7.79
C PRO A 193 15.48 -13.48 -6.31
N ALA A 194 16.39 -14.13 -5.60
CA ALA A 194 16.76 -13.72 -4.24
C ALA A 194 17.48 -12.35 -4.28
N PRO A 195 17.44 -11.58 -3.16
CA PRO A 195 18.25 -10.38 -3.03
C PRO A 195 19.73 -10.64 -3.31
N THR A 196 20.43 -9.68 -3.92
CA THR A 196 21.89 -9.77 -4.09
C THR A 196 22.60 -9.70 -2.74
N THR A 197 23.87 -10.09 -2.68
CA THR A 197 24.67 -9.97 -1.44
C THR A 197 24.73 -8.52 -0.93
N ALA A 198 24.78 -7.54 -1.83
CA ALA A 198 24.78 -6.13 -1.46
C ALA A 198 23.42 -5.70 -0.89
N GLU A 199 22.32 -6.14 -1.51
CA GLU A 199 20.98 -5.89 -1.00
C GLU A 199 20.75 -6.55 0.36
N GLN A 200 21.17 -7.81 0.52
CA GLN A 200 21.05 -8.52 1.79
C GLN A 200 21.80 -7.80 2.92
N ALA A 201 22.99 -7.26 2.66
CA ALA A 201 23.73 -6.47 3.65
C ALA A 201 23.02 -5.17 4.04
N GLU A 202 22.25 -4.55 3.13
CA GLU A 202 21.40 -3.41 3.47
C GLU A 202 20.15 -3.84 4.24
N ILE A 203 19.50 -4.95 3.85
CA ILE A 203 18.38 -5.54 4.58
C ILE A 203 18.76 -5.79 6.04
N ASP A 204 19.87 -6.51 6.27
CA ASP A 204 20.33 -6.86 7.61
C ASP A 204 20.61 -5.60 8.45
N ARG A 205 21.18 -4.57 7.85
CA ARG A 205 21.50 -3.30 8.54
C ARG A 205 20.23 -2.55 8.94
N TRP A 206 19.26 -2.45 8.04
CA TRP A 206 18.00 -1.76 8.32
C TRP A 206 17.14 -2.53 9.30
N GLU A 207 17.06 -3.86 9.18
CA GLU A 207 16.37 -4.70 10.16
C GLU A 207 17.02 -4.60 11.54
N ALA A 208 18.36 -4.58 11.65
CA ALA A 208 19.05 -4.34 12.91
C ALA A 208 18.73 -2.95 13.50
N PHE A 209 18.61 -1.92 12.65
CA PHE A 209 18.24 -0.58 13.08
C PHE A 209 16.81 -0.52 13.65
N PHE A 210 15.83 -1.16 12.99
CA PHE A 210 14.44 -1.20 13.43
C PHE A 210 14.19 -2.09 14.65
N ASN A 211 15.00 -3.13 14.85
CA ASN A 211 14.79 -4.14 15.91
C ASN A 211 15.70 -3.96 17.14
N GLY A 212 16.20 -2.75 17.41
CA GLY A 212 17.02 -2.51 18.60
C GLY A 212 16.23 -2.55 19.90
N ASP A 213 16.86 -3.03 20.97
CA ASP A 213 16.15 -3.43 22.21
C ASP A 213 15.69 -2.29 23.12
N SER A 214 16.23 -1.07 23.00
CA SER A 214 15.84 0.03 23.91
C SER A 214 14.42 0.53 23.63
N LEU A 215 13.70 0.97 24.69
CA LEU A 215 12.33 1.49 24.56
C LEU A 215 12.24 2.63 23.53
N LYS A 216 13.26 3.49 23.49
CA LYS A 216 13.39 4.58 22.52
C LYS A 216 13.43 4.07 21.07
N ARG A 217 14.19 2.99 20.80
CA ARG A 217 14.27 2.37 19.48
C ARG A 217 12.96 1.67 19.11
N GLN A 218 12.34 0.96 20.05
CA GLN A 218 11.06 0.30 19.83
C GLN A 218 9.94 1.32 19.52
N LEU A 219 9.87 2.43 20.25
CA LEU A 219 8.90 3.50 20.00
C LEU A 219 9.12 4.17 18.64
N MET A 220 10.38 4.45 18.28
CA MET A 220 10.75 4.98 16.97
C MET A 220 10.36 4.01 15.84
N ALA A 221 10.70 2.73 15.96
CA ALA A 221 10.43 1.73 14.92
C ALA A 221 8.93 1.57 14.69
N ARG A 222 8.12 1.58 15.76
CA ARG A 222 6.66 1.63 15.69
C ARG A 222 6.18 2.86 14.93
N TYR A 223 6.66 4.04 15.29
CA TYR A 223 6.28 5.28 14.63
C TYR A 223 6.62 5.26 13.13
N ILE A 224 7.83 4.82 12.77
CA ILE A 224 8.27 4.74 11.36
C ILE A 224 7.44 3.72 10.59
N TYR A 225 7.16 2.55 11.16
CA TYR A 225 6.30 1.55 10.54
C TYR A 225 4.89 2.08 10.26
N GLU A 226 4.26 2.72 11.25
CA GLU A 226 2.92 3.30 11.09
C GLU A 226 2.87 4.42 10.02
N HIS A 227 4.00 5.04 9.69
CA HIS A 227 4.10 6.06 8.64
C HIS A 227 4.52 5.52 7.27
N LEU A 228 5.28 4.42 7.22
CA LEU A 228 5.89 3.91 5.99
C LEU A 228 5.28 2.58 5.50
N PHE A 229 4.26 2.01 6.17
CA PHE A 229 3.71 0.69 5.81
C PHE A 229 3.19 0.58 4.37
N ILE A 230 2.74 1.69 3.76
CA ILE A 230 2.33 1.73 2.35
C ILE A 230 3.50 1.90 1.38
N GLY A 231 4.67 2.32 1.87
CA GLY A 231 5.84 2.66 1.06
C GLY A 231 6.45 1.46 0.35
N ASP A 232 6.99 1.68 -0.84
CA ASP A 232 7.89 0.78 -1.54
C ASP A 232 9.32 1.23 -1.23
N LEU A 233 9.91 0.63 -0.20
CA LEU A 233 11.23 1.01 0.29
C LEU A 233 12.31 0.51 -0.67
N TYR A 234 13.31 1.32 -0.98
CA TYR A 234 14.44 0.89 -1.83
C TYR A 234 15.76 1.44 -1.32
N PHE A 235 16.87 0.75 -1.60
CA PHE A 235 18.19 1.20 -1.19
C PHE A 235 18.81 2.09 -2.29
N SER A 236 19.15 3.33 -1.96
CA SER A 236 19.79 4.25 -2.92
C SER A 236 21.32 4.13 -2.96
N ASP A 237 21.93 3.54 -1.93
CA ASP A 237 23.39 3.45 -1.78
C ASP A 237 24.08 2.45 -2.74
N PRO A 238 23.54 1.24 -3.02
CA PRO A 238 24.27 0.26 -3.83
C PRO A 238 24.37 0.60 -5.34
N GLY A 239 23.73 1.66 -5.85
CA GLY A 239 23.86 2.12 -7.24
C GLY A 239 23.35 1.15 -8.33
N GLU A 240 22.84 -0.02 -7.93
CA GLU A 240 22.24 -1.03 -8.80
C GLU A 240 20.76 -0.71 -9.13
N LYS A 241 20.15 -1.50 -10.01
CA LYS A 241 18.71 -1.41 -10.29
C LYS A 241 17.95 -1.63 -8.99
N ALA A 242 17.17 -0.65 -8.55
CA ALA A 242 16.47 -0.68 -7.28
C ALA A 242 15.44 -1.84 -7.21
N SER A 243 15.67 -2.79 -6.31
CA SER A 243 14.60 -3.65 -5.79
C SER A 243 13.81 -2.90 -4.72
N TYR A 244 12.52 -3.20 -4.65
CA TYR A 244 11.61 -2.60 -3.67
C TYR A 244 11.26 -3.61 -2.58
N TYR A 245 11.00 -3.08 -1.38
CA TYR A 245 10.70 -3.84 -0.17
C TYR A 245 9.52 -3.21 0.58
N LYS A 246 8.72 -4.05 1.25
CA LYS A 246 7.71 -3.64 2.23
C LYS A 246 8.26 -3.81 3.64
N LEU A 247 8.07 -2.81 4.49
CA LEU A 247 8.30 -2.95 5.91
C LEU A 247 7.10 -3.64 6.55
N VAL A 248 7.31 -4.85 7.06
CA VAL A 248 6.26 -5.69 7.66
C VAL A 248 6.60 -6.04 9.11
N ARG A 249 5.58 -6.45 9.88
CA ARG A 249 5.78 -7.08 11.18
C ARG A 249 5.79 -8.59 11.01
N SER A 250 6.75 -9.27 11.64
CA SER A 250 6.97 -10.71 11.53
C SER A 250 7.06 -11.37 12.89
N ARG A 251 6.55 -12.60 13.02
CA ARG A 251 6.77 -13.43 14.22
C ARG A 251 8.21 -13.96 14.29
N THR A 252 8.85 -14.13 13.13
CA THR A 252 10.21 -14.67 13.01
C THR A 252 11.29 -13.58 12.91
N PRO A 253 12.47 -13.78 13.52
CA PRO A 253 13.59 -12.82 13.51
C PRO A 253 14.31 -12.73 12.16
N PRO A 254 15.16 -11.70 11.96
CA PRO A 254 16.12 -11.64 10.84
C PRO A 254 16.92 -12.95 10.70
N GLY A 255 17.13 -13.37 9.45
CA GLY A 255 17.76 -14.65 9.11
C GLY A 255 16.79 -15.83 8.94
N GLU A 256 15.55 -15.71 9.38
CA GLU A 256 14.49 -16.71 9.17
C GLU A 256 13.45 -16.24 8.12
N PRO A 257 12.73 -17.17 7.46
CA PRO A 257 11.62 -16.85 6.57
C PRO A 257 10.58 -15.97 7.28
N ILE A 258 10.09 -14.93 6.62
CA ILE A 258 9.15 -13.96 7.20
C ILE A 258 7.79 -14.64 7.43
N ASP A 259 7.33 -14.62 8.68
CA ASP A 259 5.97 -14.99 9.08
C ASP A 259 5.18 -13.74 9.45
N ILE A 260 4.39 -13.23 8.49
CA ILE A 260 3.72 -11.94 8.60
C ILE A 260 2.65 -11.92 9.71
N ILE A 261 2.64 -10.83 10.47
CA ILE A 261 1.55 -10.45 11.36
C ILE A 261 0.62 -9.50 10.61
N ALA A 262 -0.38 -10.05 9.93
CA ALA A 262 -1.35 -9.30 9.14
C ALA A 262 -2.44 -8.70 10.05
N THR A 263 -2.41 -7.38 10.22
CA THR A 263 -3.47 -6.63 10.90
C THR A 263 -4.25 -5.76 9.92
N ARG A 264 -5.41 -5.24 10.31
CA ARG A 264 -6.21 -4.37 9.44
C ARG A 264 -5.57 -3.00 9.28
N ARG A 265 -5.13 -2.39 10.38
CA ARG A 265 -4.33 -1.16 10.40
C ARG A 265 -2.91 -1.44 10.88
N PRO A 266 -1.90 -0.69 10.42
CA PRO A 266 -0.55 -0.72 11.00
C PRO A 266 -0.53 -0.51 12.51
N TYR A 267 -1.40 0.33 13.08
CA TYR A 267 -1.44 0.58 14.52
C TYR A 267 -2.21 -0.47 15.33
N ASP A 268 -2.88 -1.43 14.70
CA ASP A 268 -3.55 -2.51 15.44
C ASP A 268 -2.51 -3.43 16.12
N SER A 269 -2.92 -4.06 17.22
CA SER A 269 -2.06 -4.93 18.02
C SER A 269 -1.43 -6.06 17.19
N PRO A 270 -0.09 -6.25 17.26
CA PRO A 270 0.58 -7.40 16.65
C PRO A 270 0.44 -8.70 17.46
N GLY A 271 -0.30 -8.67 18.58
CA GLY A 271 -0.35 -9.76 19.56
C GLY A 271 0.53 -9.48 20.79
N LYS A 272 0.69 -10.50 21.64
CA LYS A 272 1.47 -10.41 22.90
C LYS A 272 2.90 -10.91 22.76
N ASP A 273 3.17 -11.70 21.73
CA ASP A 273 4.48 -12.31 21.52
C ASP A 273 5.46 -11.28 20.95
N LYS A 274 6.76 -11.55 21.13
CA LYS A 274 7.81 -10.76 20.50
C LYS A 274 7.66 -10.84 18.99
N PHE A 275 7.81 -9.71 18.31
CA PHE A 275 7.78 -9.59 16.86
C PHE A 275 8.94 -8.73 16.36
N TYR A 276 9.13 -8.74 15.05
CA TYR A 276 10.25 -8.10 14.37
C TYR A 276 9.76 -7.26 13.20
N TYR A 277 10.37 -6.11 12.97
CA TYR A 277 10.23 -5.35 11.73
C TYR A 277 11.15 -5.94 10.66
N ARG A 278 10.57 -6.42 9.56
CA ARG A 278 11.29 -7.12 8.48
C ARG A 278 11.06 -6.43 7.14
N LEU A 279 12.05 -6.49 6.25
CA LEU A 279 11.97 -5.97 4.89
C LEU A 279 11.64 -7.11 3.93
N GLN A 280 10.37 -7.21 3.55
CA GLN A 280 9.91 -8.22 2.60
C GLN A 280 10.09 -7.71 1.15
N PRO A 281 10.72 -8.46 0.24
CA PRO A 281 10.78 -8.10 -1.18
C PRO A 281 9.39 -7.83 -1.76
N LEU A 282 9.25 -6.81 -2.60
CA LEU A 282 7.97 -6.46 -3.21
C LEU A 282 7.51 -7.59 -4.15
N ARG A 283 6.38 -8.21 -3.79
CA ARG A 283 5.77 -9.34 -4.53
C ARG A 283 4.75 -8.92 -5.60
N PHE A 284 4.50 -7.63 -5.74
CA PHE A 284 3.61 -7.08 -6.76
C PHE A 284 4.42 -6.39 -7.86
N THR A 285 3.90 -6.38 -9.09
CA THR A 285 4.39 -5.47 -10.12
C THR A 285 4.20 -4.03 -9.67
N VAL A 286 5.20 -3.19 -9.95
CA VAL A 286 5.16 -1.76 -9.68
C VAL A 286 4.13 -1.11 -10.61
N LEU A 287 3.12 -0.47 -10.03
CA LEU A 287 2.05 0.21 -10.75
C LEU A 287 1.91 1.64 -10.23
N ASP A 288 1.85 2.61 -11.14
CA ASP A 288 1.78 4.03 -10.78
C ASP A 288 0.67 4.33 -9.75
N LYS A 289 -0.47 3.67 -9.89
CA LYS A 289 -1.64 3.81 -8.99
C LYS A 289 -1.34 3.60 -7.51
N ARG A 290 -0.41 2.71 -7.17
CA ARG A 290 -0.08 2.32 -5.78
C ARG A 290 1.39 2.54 -5.41
N HIS A 291 2.24 2.80 -6.41
CA HIS A 291 3.67 2.91 -6.18
C HIS A 291 3.99 4.15 -5.36
N MET A 292 4.64 3.93 -4.23
CA MET A 292 5.00 4.93 -3.23
C MET A 292 6.47 4.77 -2.86
N PRO A 293 7.41 5.10 -3.77
CA PRO A 293 8.83 4.85 -3.55
C PRO A 293 9.35 5.69 -2.38
N TYR A 294 10.14 5.07 -1.51
CA TYR A 294 10.76 5.74 -0.38
C TYR A 294 12.21 5.28 -0.23
N SER A 295 13.16 6.19 -0.42
CA SER A 295 14.58 5.85 -0.38
C SER A 295 15.04 5.53 1.03
N LEU A 296 15.90 4.52 1.14
CA LEU A 296 16.66 4.15 2.32
C LEU A 296 18.14 4.31 1.99
N SER A 297 18.85 5.09 2.80
CA SER A 297 20.29 5.34 2.67
C SER A 297 20.95 5.43 4.04
N ARG A 298 22.28 5.29 4.09
CA ARG A 298 23.04 5.51 5.33
C ARG A 298 22.83 6.93 5.88
N ALA A 299 22.75 7.93 5.01
CA ALA A 299 22.44 9.31 5.41
C ALA A 299 21.05 9.43 6.06
N ARG A 300 20.05 8.71 5.53
CA ARG A 300 18.71 8.68 6.11
C ARG A 300 18.68 7.98 7.46
N MET A 301 19.38 6.87 7.61
CA MET A 301 19.50 6.18 8.90
C MET A 301 20.12 7.10 9.97
N GLN A 302 21.19 7.83 9.62
CA GLN A 302 21.81 8.82 10.51
C GLN A 302 20.84 9.97 10.85
N ARG A 303 20.09 10.46 9.86
CA ARG A 303 19.05 11.49 10.06
C ARG A 303 18.00 11.02 11.06
N TRP A 304 17.47 9.81 10.91
CA TRP A 304 16.50 9.24 11.84
C TRP A 304 17.09 8.98 13.23
N GLN A 305 18.34 8.55 13.30
CA GLN A 305 19.05 8.43 14.58
C GLN A 305 19.17 9.79 15.28
N ALA A 306 19.49 10.86 14.56
CA ALA A 306 19.55 12.21 15.11
C ALA A 306 18.17 12.69 15.61
N LEU A 307 17.11 12.46 14.83
CA LEU A 307 15.75 12.87 15.18
C LEU A 307 15.20 12.09 16.38
N PHE A 308 15.37 10.77 16.41
CA PHE A 308 14.64 9.92 17.35
C PHE A 308 15.50 9.25 18.42
N ILE A 309 16.80 9.05 18.22
CA ILE A 309 17.63 8.34 19.20
C ILE A 309 18.50 9.31 20.01
N ASN A 310 19.15 10.25 19.32
CA ASN A 310 20.08 11.19 19.94
C ASN A 310 19.40 12.44 20.49
N ALA A 311 18.14 12.70 20.12
CA ALA A 311 17.35 13.81 20.68
C ALA A 311 17.16 13.63 22.20
N ASP A 312 17.15 14.74 22.93
CA ASP A 312 17.06 14.75 24.40
C ASP A 312 15.61 14.51 24.87
N TYR A 313 15.31 13.24 25.18
CA TYR A 313 14.06 12.78 25.77
C TYR A 313 14.22 11.33 26.26
N GLU A 314 13.34 10.92 27.16
CA GLU A 314 13.28 9.58 27.73
C GLU A 314 11.97 8.88 27.37
N VAL A 315 12.02 7.55 27.31
CA VAL A 315 10.85 6.69 27.16
C VAL A 315 10.90 5.70 28.31
N THR A 316 9.93 5.80 29.21
CA THR A 316 9.86 4.96 30.42
C THR A 316 9.01 3.72 30.20
N ASP A 317 7.97 3.82 29.37
CA ASP A 317 7.07 2.72 29.00
C ASP A 317 6.68 2.81 27.51
N LEU A 318 6.29 1.69 26.92
CA LEU A 318 5.76 1.68 25.55
C LEU A 318 4.24 1.91 25.54
N PRO A 319 3.73 2.67 24.56
CA PRO A 319 2.29 2.85 24.39
C PRO A 319 1.62 1.50 24.09
N SER A 320 0.48 1.26 24.74
CA SER A 320 -0.34 0.08 24.44
C SER A 320 -0.86 0.09 23.00
N TYR A 321 -1.28 -1.09 22.52
CA TYR A 321 -2.00 -1.24 21.26
C TYR A 321 -3.53 -1.17 21.43
N GLU A 322 -4.02 -0.81 22.62
CA GLU A 322 -5.45 -0.59 22.84
C GLU A 322 -5.96 0.51 21.92
N THR A 323 -7.15 0.31 21.33
CA THR A 323 -7.69 1.22 20.30
C THR A 323 -7.74 2.67 20.77
N SER A 324 -8.01 2.93 22.06
CA SER A 324 -8.06 4.29 22.63
C SER A 324 -6.71 5.02 22.66
N VAL A 325 -5.61 4.28 22.55
CA VAL A 325 -4.24 4.81 22.50
C VAL A 325 -3.72 4.76 21.06
N ALA A 326 -3.76 3.58 20.43
CA ALA A 326 -3.12 3.32 19.15
C ALA A 326 -3.73 4.11 17.99
N SER A 327 -5.02 4.43 18.02
CA SER A 327 -5.67 5.21 16.96
C SER A 327 -5.40 6.73 17.06
N ASN A 328 -4.61 7.18 18.04
CA ASN A 328 -4.30 8.60 18.23
C ASN A 328 -2.78 8.81 18.40
N PRO A 329 -2.09 9.35 17.39
CA PRO A 329 -0.64 9.52 17.43
C PRO A 329 -0.16 10.52 18.49
N PHE A 330 -1.03 11.45 18.91
CA PHE A 330 -0.70 12.42 19.96
C PHE A 330 -0.73 11.79 21.36
N ILE A 331 -1.33 10.61 21.51
CA ILE A 331 -1.34 9.81 22.73
C ILE A 331 -0.25 8.73 22.63
N ALA A 332 -0.27 7.93 21.57
CA ALA A 332 0.68 6.83 21.40
C ALA A 332 2.14 7.30 21.40
N PHE A 333 2.43 8.42 20.74
CA PHE A 333 3.81 8.89 20.57
C PHE A 333 4.08 10.18 21.36
N HIS A 334 3.42 10.36 22.50
CA HIS A 334 3.55 11.59 23.30
C HIS A 334 4.99 11.84 23.80
N ASP A 335 5.76 10.78 24.06
CA ASP A 335 7.17 10.85 24.46
C ASP A 335 8.09 11.26 23.31
N LEU A 336 7.72 11.00 22.05
CA LEU A 336 8.52 11.43 20.91
C LEU A 336 8.43 12.95 20.75
N PRO A 337 9.58 13.66 20.66
CA PRO A 337 9.58 15.09 20.44
C PRO A 337 8.80 15.46 19.18
N VAL A 338 7.89 16.42 19.30
CA VAL A 338 7.05 16.88 18.17
C VAL A 338 7.90 17.37 17.01
N GLN A 339 9.02 18.03 17.29
CA GLN A 339 9.98 18.47 16.27
C GLN A 339 10.57 17.32 15.46
N SER A 340 10.89 16.22 16.14
CA SER A 340 11.45 15.03 15.49
C SER A 340 10.44 14.39 14.56
N ARG A 341 9.20 14.25 15.04
CA ARG A 341 8.07 13.72 14.25
C ARG A 341 7.75 14.61 13.05
N TYR A 342 7.67 15.92 13.25
CA TYR A 342 7.37 16.86 12.19
C TYR A 342 8.47 16.87 11.12
N LYS A 343 9.74 16.98 11.53
CA LYS A 343 10.89 16.94 10.60
C LYS A 343 10.96 15.62 9.83
N PHE A 344 10.64 14.49 10.47
CA PHE A 344 10.56 13.21 9.76
C PHE A 344 9.52 13.23 8.63
N MET A 345 8.33 13.79 8.87
CA MET A 345 7.30 13.90 7.83
C MET A 345 7.67 14.92 6.75
N LEU A 346 8.33 16.03 7.13
CA LEU A 346 8.78 17.09 6.22
C LEU A 346 9.96 16.67 5.33
N ASP A 347 10.87 15.84 5.86
CA ASP A 347 12.02 15.31 5.12
C ASP A 347 11.55 14.64 3.80
N GLU A 348 10.36 14.03 3.79
CA GLU A 348 9.66 13.52 2.60
C GLU A 348 8.18 13.96 2.56
N ALA A 349 7.94 15.28 2.60
CA ALA A 349 6.56 15.79 2.65
C ALA A 349 5.71 15.36 1.44
N ARG A 350 6.31 15.22 0.24
CA ARG A 350 5.61 14.68 -0.93
C ARG A 350 5.11 13.26 -0.67
N PHE A 351 5.90 12.39 -0.04
CA PHE A 351 5.47 11.04 0.30
C PHE A 351 4.27 11.07 1.25
N THR A 352 4.34 11.89 2.30
CA THR A 352 3.26 12.05 3.27
C THR A 352 1.96 12.53 2.59
N ILE A 353 2.02 13.63 1.83
CA ILE A 353 0.85 14.18 1.12
C ILE A 353 0.35 13.20 0.05
N MET A 354 1.23 12.56 -0.70
CA MET A 354 0.83 11.56 -1.70
C MET A 354 0.16 10.35 -1.04
N GLY A 355 0.51 10.01 0.20
CA GLY A 355 -0.21 9.03 1.00
C GLY A 355 -1.69 9.39 1.18
N PHE A 356 -2.04 10.67 1.34
CA PHE A 356 -3.44 11.11 1.46
C PHE A 356 -4.21 10.99 0.15
N ILE A 357 -3.48 11.17 -0.95
CA ILE A 357 -4.02 11.19 -2.32
C ILE A 357 -4.18 9.77 -2.88
N LYS A 358 -3.15 8.93 -2.74
CA LYS A 358 -3.14 7.54 -3.23
C LYS A 358 -3.72 6.56 -2.22
N GLY A 359 -3.45 6.76 -0.92
CA GLY A 359 -3.96 5.96 0.20
C GLY A 359 -3.88 4.43 0.02
N PRO A 360 -4.48 3.65 0.93
CA PRO A 360 -4.78 2.24 0.65
C PRO A 360 -5.96 2.08 -0.34
N VAL A 361 -6.51 3.19 -0.86
CA VAL A 361 -7.73 3.24 -1.65
C VAL A 361 -7.38 3.36 -3.13
N CYS A 362 -7.50 2.24 -3.84
CA CYS A 362 -7.36 2.16 -5.29
C CYS A 362 -8.55 2.73 -6.07
N ARG A 363 -9.55 3.36 -5.42
CA ARG A 363 -10.74 3.89 -6.10
C ARG A 363 -10.78 5.41 -5.96
N GLY A 364 -10.17 6.11 -6.92
CA GLY A 364 -9.84 7.53 -6.76
C GLY A 364 -11.04 8.45 -6.50
N GLN A 365 -12.20 8.21 -7.10
CA GLN A 365 -13.40 9.03 -6.82
C GLN A 365 -13.82 9.01 -5.33
N VAL A 366 -13.64 7.87 -4.65
CA VAL A 366 -13.94 7.77 -3.20
C VAL A 366 -12.99 8.64 -2.38
N ALA A 367 -11.73 8.75 -2.79
CA ALA A 367 -10.69 9.48 -2.08
C ALA A 367 -10.58 10.97 -2.46
N LEU A 368 -10.88 11.31 -3.72
CA LEU A 368 -10.52 12.60 -4.32
C LEU A 368 -11.70 13.58 -4.44
N ASN A 369 -12.95 13.15 -4.24
CA ASN A 369 -14.12 14.02 -4.38
C ASN A 369 -14.17 15.20 -3.39
N VAL A 370 -13.27 15.24 -2.41
CA VAL A 370 -13.21 16.27 -1.36
C VAL A 370 -12.08 17.30 -1.57
N ILE A 371 -11.35 17.25 -2.69
CA ILE A 371 -10.27 18.21 -2.99
C ILE A 371 -10.53 18.99 -4.28
N ASP A 372 -10.00 20.21 -4.33
CA ASP A 372 -9.96 21.06 -5.53
C ASP A 372 -9.09 20.44 -6.62
N ASP A 373 -9.37 20.79 -7.87
CA ASP A 373 -8.63 20.32 -9.06
C ASP A 373 -7.14 20.73 -9.04
N HIS A 374 -6.83 21.87 -8.42
CA HIS A 374 -5.49 22.44 -8.39
C HIS A 374 -5.30 23.35 -7.18
N PHE A 375 -4.35 22.99 -6.31
CA PHE A 375 -4.00 23.79 -5.12
C PHE A 375 -2.55 23.58 -4.69
N TRP A 376 -2.02 24.55 -3.96
CA TRP A 376 -0.69 24.46 -3.36
C TRP A 376 -0.77 23.91 -1.93
N VAL A 377 0.26 23.19 -1.52
CA VAL A 377 0.51 22.79 -0.12
C VAL A 377 1.86 23.34 0.31
N VAL A 378 1.85 24.01 1.46
CA VAL A 378 3.03 24.53 2.16
C VAL A 378 2.93 24.19 3.65
N PHE A 379 4.04 24.28 4.36
CA PHE A 379 4.16 23.83 5.74
C PHE A 379 4.60 24.98 6.66
N LEU A 380 4.15 24.99 7.91
CA LEU A 380 4.71 25.93 8.90
C LEU A 380 6.15 25.54 9.26
N ASP A 381 7.03 26.52 9.49
CA ASP A 381 8.42 26.28 9.89
C ASP A 381 8.46 25.43 11.18
N PRO A 382 9.08 24.24 11.18
CA PRO A 382 9.27 23.46 12.39
C PRO A 382 10.00 24.24 13.49
N LYS A 383 10.91 25.17 13.16
CA LYS A 383 11.66 25.97 14.13
C LYS A 383 10.80 27.00 14.86
N ASP A 384 9.61 27.33 14.35
CA ASP A 384 8.73 28.26 15.04
C ASP A 384 8.36 27.71 16.42
N LYS A 385 8.52 28.55 17.46
CA LYS A 385 8.27 28.20 18.86
C LYS A 385 6.79 27.84 19.10
N GLY A 386 5.90 28.20 18.18
CA GLY A 386 4.53 27.70 18.10
C GLY A 386 4.47 26.17 18.14
N ALA A 387 5.29 25.48 17.35
CA ALA A 387 5.23 24.02 17.17
C ALA A 387 5.56 23.21 18.45
N ASN A 388 6.49 23.66 19.29
CA ASN A 388 6.82 22.98 20.56
C ASN A 388 5.75 23.16 21.64
N GLN A 389 5.09 24.31 21.69
CA GLN A 389 3.98 24.53 22.63
C GLN A 389 2.68 23.87 22.16
N THR A 390 2.56 23.63 20.85
CA THR A 390 1.54 22.78 20.26
C THR A 390 1.61 21.35 20.80
N ALA A 391 2.77 20.79 21.19
CA ALA A 391 2.85 19.44 21.77
C ALA A 391 2.02 19.28 23.06
N LYS A 392 2.18 20.18 24.03
CA LYS A 392 1.42 20.17 25.30
C LYS A 392 -0.05 20.49 25.07
N PHE A 393 -0.34 21.38 24.13
CA PHE A 393 -1.70 21.68 23.70
C PHE A 393 -2.37 20.45 23.05
N LEU A 394 -1.71 19.77 22.11
CA LEU A 394 -2.21 18.57 21.43
C LEU A 394 -2.38 17.40 22.40
N ALA A 395 -1.46 17.21 23.34
CA ALA A 395 -1.61 16.19 24.38
C ALA A 395 -2.83 16.47 25.27
N ARG A 396 -3.05 17.74 25.66
CA ARG A 396 -4.22 18.16 26.46
C ARG A 396 -5.53 18.02 25.69
N GLU A 397 -5.53 18.43 24.42
CA GLU A 397 -6.68 18.42 23.54
C GLU A 397 -6.85 17.08 22.79
N SER A 398 -5.98 16.09 23.03
CA SER A 398 -6.01 14.78 22.37
C SER A 398 -7.35 14.06 22.51
N LYS A 399 -8.03 14.27 23.65
CA LYS A 399 -9.39 13.78 23.92
C LYS A 399 -10.44 14.42 23.00
N ASN A 400 -10.21 15.65 22.55
CA ASN A 400 -11.05 16.38 21.60
C ASN A 400 -10.70 16.09 20.14
N LEU A 401 -9.55 15.45 19.89
CA LEU A 401 -9.04 15.06 18.57
C LEU A 401 -9.31 13.59 18.20
N ARG A 402 -10.30 12.96 18.85
CA ARG A 402 -10.64 11.56 18.58
C ARG A 402 -11.05 11.35 17.12
N LEU A 403 -10.42 10.37 16.48
CA LEU A 403 -10.74 10.00 15.10
C LEU A 403 -12.04 9.16 15.07
N PRO A 404 -12.96 9.42 14.12
CA PRO A 404 -14.21 8.65 13.98
C PRO A 404 -13.96 7.17 13.60
N THR A 405 -12.85 6.91 12.90
CA THR A 405 -12.56 5.65 12.21
C THR A 405 -12.07 4.52 13.11
N ALA A 406 -11.81 4.77 14.40
CA ALA A 406 -11.22 3.76 15.29
C ALA A 406 -12.10 2.49 15.45
N ARG A 407 -13.42 2.58 15.27
CA ARG A 407 -14.36 1.45 15.37
C ARG A 407 -14.72 0.87 14.00
N SER A 408 -14.92 -0.44 13.93
CA SER A 408 -15.19 -1.23 12.71
C SER A 408 -16.62 -1.13 12.15
N SER A 409 -17.45 -0.20 12.65
CA SER A 409 -18.85 -0.02 12.26
C SER A 409 -19.12 1.41 11.79
N ILE A 410 -19.79 1.56 10.64
CA ILE A 410 -20.16 2.86 10.05
C ILE A 410 -21.30 3.55 10.84
N LEU A 411 -22.03 2.81 11.68
CA LEU A 411 -23.11 3.34 12.50
C LEU A 411 -22.57 4.30 13.58
N ILE A 412 -22.45 5.58 13.22
CA ILE A 412 -22.27 6.67 14.17
C ILE A 412 -23.65 7.01 14.72
N SER A 413 -23.91 6.62 15.96
CA SER A 413 -25.14 7.03 16.66
C SER A 413 -25.23 8.56 16.74
N LEU A 414 -26.46 9.10 16.77
CA LEU A 414 -26.70 10.54 16.97
C LEU A 414 -25.97 11.09 18.23
N LEU A 415 -25.88 10.29 19.28
CA LEU A 415 -25.13 10.59 20.50
C LEU A 415 -23.62 10.73 20.23
N GLN A 416 -23.04 9.82 19.45
CA GLN A 416 -21.62 9.89 19.06
C GLN A 416 -21.36 11.10 18.17
N TRP A 417 -22.19 11.35 17.15
CA TRP A 417 -22.05 12.54 16.29
C TRP A 417 -22.11 13.84 17.11
N ARG A 418 -23.07 13.94 18.04
CA ARG A 418 -23.18 15.09 18.96
C ARG A 418 -21.92 15.26 19.81
N ASN A 419 -21.35 14.16 20.30
CA ASN A 419 -20.11 14.20 21.09
C ASN A 419 -18.91 14.64 20.24
N TYR A 420 -18.74 14.09 19.03
CA TYR A 420 -17.71 14.52 18.09
C TYR A 420 -17.83 15.99 17.73
N SER A 421 -19.04 16.47 17.42
CA SER A 421 -19.30 17.89 17.13
C SER A 421 -18.91 18.79 18.31
N ARG A 422 -19.28 18.40 19.54
CA ARG A 422 -18.91 19.13 20.76
C ARG A 422 -17.41 19.15 20.99
N ASP A 423 -16.74 18.01 20.81
CA ASP A 423 -15.31 17.88 21.02
C ASP A 423 -14.52 18.65 19.95
N GLN A 424 -14.93 18.61 18.69
CA GLN A 424 -14.39 19.45 17.61
C GLN A 424 -14.58 20.95 17.92
N LEU A 425 -15.75 21.37 18.41
CA LEU A 425 -15.99 22.77 18.81
C LEU A 425 -15.09 23.21 19.97
N LYS A 426 -14.86 22.35 20.97
CA LYS A 426 -13.91 22.64 22.05
C LYS A 426 -12.49 22.81 21.51
N PHE A 427 -12.05 21.91 20.62
CA PHE A 427 -10.75 22.03 19.99
C PHE A 427 -10.61 23.32 19.18
N LEU A 428 -11.63 23.68 18.38
CA LEU A 428 -11.61 24.91 17.59
C LEU A 428 -11.56 26.17 18.46
N ARG A 429 -12.29 26.19 19.58
CA ARG A 429 -12.19 27.29 20.56
C ARG A 429 -10.81 27.35 21.21
N ALA A 430 -10.29 26.22 21.68
CA ALA A 430 -8.97 26.14 22.28
C ALA A 430 -7.87 26.57 21.29
N LYS A 431 -8.02 26.21 20.00
CA LYS A 431 -7.14 26.67 18.91
C LYS A 431 -7.28 28.18 18.68
N ALA A 432 -8.50 28.71 18.62
CA ALA A 432 -8.75 30.14 18.44
C ALA A 432 -8.17 30.97 19.60
N ASP A 433 -8.36 30.53 20.84
CA ASP A 433 -7.80 31.16 22.04
C ASP A 433 -6.26 31.10 22.01
N TYR A 434 -5.69 29.96 21.63
CA TYR A 434 -4.24 29.78 21.49
C TYR A 434 -3.64 30.70 20.41
N VAL A 435 -4.30 30.82 19.27
CA VAL A 435 -3.89 31.73 18.18
C VAL A 435 -4.03 33.18 18.65
N SER A 436 -5.16 33.56 19.26
CA SER A 436 -5.41 34.92 19.74
C SER A 436 -4.40 35.37 20.81
N GLN A 437 -4.01 34.49 21.73
CA GLN A 437 -2.96 34.77 22.72
C GLN A 437 -1.57 34.97 22.10
N ARG A 438 -1.34 34.48 20.88
CA ARG A 438 -0.04 34.56 20.18
C ARG A 438 0.03 35.67 19.14
N THR A 439 -1.09 36.01 18.52
CA THR A 439 -1.19 37.08 17.53
C THR A 439 -1.63 38.40 18.16
N GLY A 440 -2.21 38.38 19.36
CA GLY A 440 -2.54 39.57 20.14
C GLY A 440 -1.31 40.23 20.77
N GLY A 441 -1.26 41.57 20.76
CA GLY A 441 -0.26 42.35 21.52
C GLY A 441 1.09 42.57 20.84
N GLY A 442 1.24 42.33 19.54
CA GLY A 442 2.48 42.62 18.80
C GLY A 442 3.58 41.55 18.92
N HIS A 443 3.25 40.36 19.42
CA HIS A 443 4.19 39.27 19.69
C HIS A 443 4.42 38.27 18.53
N GLY A 444 3.97 38.58 17.32
CA GLY A 444 4.32 37.82 16.12
C GLY A 444 3.73 38.45 14.87
N LYS A 445 4.57 38.73 13.87
CA LYS A 445 4.07 39.11 12.55
C LYS A 445 3.54 37.85 11.87
N LEU A 446 2.30 37.91 11.39
CA LEU A 446 1.76 36.91 10.47
C LEU A 446 2.30 37.26 9.08
N ASP A 447 3.51 36.80 8.78
CA ASP A 447 4.17 36.98 7.50
C ASP A 447 4.70 35.65 6.95
N LEU A 448 5.39 35.71 5.81
CA LEU A 448 5.87 34.52 5.10
C LEU A 448 7.00 33.80 5.83
N ASP A 449 7.64 34.42 6.84
CA ASP A 449 8.69 33.80 7.64
C ASP A 449 8.15 32.64 8.51
N LEU A 450 6.82 32.52 8.63
CA LEU A 450 6.16 31.38 9.26
C LEU A 450 6.11 30.14 8.36
N ILE A 451 6.36 30.28 7.06
CA ILE A 451 6.34 29.17 6.10
C ILE A 451 7.74 28.55 6.01
N TRP A 452 7.80 27.24 6.15
CA TRP A 452 9.02 26.48 5.99
C TRP A 452 9.54 26.57 4.56
N ASP A 453 10.79 27.00 4.41
CA ASP A 453 11.48 27.16 3.12
C ASP A 453 12.30 25.93 2.70
N GLY A 454 12.18 24.81 3.42
CA GLY A 454 12.97 23.62 3.16
C GLY A 454 14.39 23.66 3.72
N ASP A 455 14.68 24.58 4.65
CA ASP A 455 16.04 24.87 5.09
C ASP A 455 16.97 25.27 3.91
N GLY A 456 16.38 25.80 2.84
CA GLY A 456 17.06 26.18 1.60
C GLY A 456 17.52 25.02 0.69
N HIS A 457 17.28 23.76 1.08
CA HIS A 457 17.77 22.59 0.33
C HIS A 457 16.74 21.47 0.12
N ASN A 458 15.63 21.46 0.86
CA ASN A 458 14.60 20.43 0.73
C ASN A 458 13.51 20.88 -0.24
N ASP A 459 13.48 20.27 -1.42
CA ASP A 459 12.50 20.51 -2.47
C ASP A 459 11.07 20.03 -2.11
N ASN A 460 10.87 19.36 -0.98
CA ASN A 460 9.54 19.00 -0.46
C ASN A 460 8.82 20.17 0.25
N ALA A 461 9.45 21.34 0.40
CA ALA A 461 8.88 22.47 1.13
C ALA A 461 7.60 23.05 0.51
N THR A 462 7.47 22.91 -0.81
CA THR A 462 6.30 23.38 -1.56
C THR A 462 5.83 22.27 -2.49
N LEU A 463 4.52 22.06 -2.55
CA LEU A 463 3.93 21.02 -3.39
C LEU A 463 2.74 21.60 -4.18
N THR A 464 2.58 21.15 -5.42
CA THR A 464 1.35 21.35 -6.20
C THR A 464 0.61 20.03 -6.33
N ILE A 465 -0.70 20.08 -6.07
CA ILE A 465 -1.60 18.94 -6.25
C ILE A 465 -2.43 19.22 -7.50
N PHE A 466 -2.45 18.24 -8.41
CA PHE A 466 -3.35 18.20 -9.55
C PHE A 466 -4.30 17.02 -9.39
N ARG A 467 -5.59 17.29 -9.27
CA ARG A 467 -6.61 16.25 -9.32
C ARG A 467 -7.06 16.06 -10.76
N HIS A 468 -7.13 14.80 -11.16
CA HIS A 468 -7.68 14.33 -12.43
C HIS A 468 -9.08 13.72 -12.17
N ASN A 469 -9.68 13.11 -13.18
CA ASN A 469 -11.01 12.53 -13.03
C ASN A 469 -11.06 11.45 -11.93
N ASP A 470 -10.17 10.45 -11.97
CA ASP A 470 -10.17 9.31 -11.05
C ASP A 470 -8.81 9.05 -10.39
N SER A 471 -7.89 10.03 -10.49
CA SER A 471 -6.55 9.97 -9.93
C SER A 471 -6.06 11.38 -9.58
N ALA A 472 -4.91 11.50 -8.93
CA ALA A 472 -4.31 12.79 -8.65
C ALA A 472 -2.78 12.67 -8.54
N SER A 473 -2.10 13.76 -8.81
CA SER A 473 -0.64 13.86 -8.84
C SER A 473 -0.17 14.88 -7.82
N VAL A 474 0.89 14.54 -7.09
CA VAL A 474 1.59 15.44 -6.17
C VAL A 474 2.98 15.70 -6.73
N VAL A 475 3.25 16.96 -7.05
CA VAL A 475 4.49 17.44 -7.67
C VAL A 475 5.19 18.41 -6.72
N LYS A 476 6.52 18.40 -6.70
CA LYS A 476 7.32 19.33 -5.90
C LYS A 476 7.41 20.69 -6.59
N GLY A 477 7.43 21.77 -5.79
CA GLY A 477 7.46 23.14 -6.27
C GLY A 477 6.08 23.74 -6.54
N PHE A 478 6.02 25.06 -6.68
CA PHE A 478 4.85 25.78 -7.20
C PHE A 478 4.79 25.65 -8.73
N VAL A 479 4.26 24.52 -9.19
CA VAL A 479 4.11 24.21 -10.62
C VAL A 479 2.77 24.74 -11.14
N GLY A 480 2.78 25.33 -12.35
CA GLY A 480 1.58 25.83 -13.03
C GLY A 480 1.23 27.29 -12.71
N HIS A 481 0.01 27.70 -13.04
CA HIS A 481 -0.50 29.02 -12.68
C HIS A 481 -0.82 29.11 -11.18
N GLN A 482 -1.04 30.32 -10.66
CA GLN A 482 -1.49 30.47 -9.28
C GLN A 482 -2.89 29.83 -9.10
N PRO A 483 -3.05 28.87 -8.16
CA PRO A 483 -4.33 28.26 -7.87
C PRO A 483 -5.23 29.20 -7.05
N LYS A 484 -6.50 28.83 -6.93
CA LYS A 484 -7.47 29.57 -6.10
C LYS A 484 -7.20 29.41 -4.61
N THR A 485 -6.64 28.27 -4.20
CA THR A 485 -6.48 27.88 -2.80
C THR A 485 -5.06 27.38 -2.53
N ALA A 486 -4.59 27.61 -1.31
CA ALA A 486 -3.35 27.06 -0.78
C ALA A 486 -3.58 26.54 0.63
N TRP A 487 -3.05 25.37 0.93
CA TRP A 487 -3.11 24.75 2.25
C TRP A 487 -1.81 25.05 2.99
N VAL A 488 -1.94 25.70 4.15
CA VAL A 488 -0.84 25.89 5.10
C VAL A 488 -1.01 24.87 6.21
N ILE A 489 -0.14 23.86 6.24
CA ILE A 489 -0.27 22.70 7.13
C ILE A 489 0.73 22.83 8.28
N ASP A 490 0.22 22.70 9.51
CA ASP A 490 1.05 22.51 10.70
C ASP A 490 1.23 21.01 11.02
N TYR A 491 2.15 20.71 11.95
CA TYR A 491 2.39 19.33 12.40
C TYR A 491 1.11 18.59 12.83
N SER A 492 0.23 19.27 13.58
CA SER A 492 -0.97 18.63 14.14
C SER A 492 -1.93 18.20 13.05
N LEU A 493 -2.08 19.03 12.02
CA LEU A 493 -2.94 18.74 10.88
C LEU A 493 -2.30 17.65 10.02
N LEU A 494 -0.99 17.72 9.76
CA LEU A 494 -0.28 16.74 8.95
C LEU A 494 -0.39 15.32 9.54
N GLU A 495 -0.07 15.16 10.82
CA GLU A 495 -0.13 13.87 11.52
C GLU A 495 -1.57 13.36 11.62
N ARG A 496 -2.54 14.25 11.91
CA ARG A 496 -3.94 13.86 12.02
C ARG A 496 -4.50 13.37 10.69
N ILE A 497 -4.16 14.01 9.57
CA ILE A 497 -4.61 13.57 8.24
C ILE A 497 -4.03 12.18 7.92
N HIS A 498 -2.76 11.92 8.28
CA HIS A 498 -2.14 10.60 8.11
C HIS A 498 -2.92 9.49 8.80
N TYR A 499 -3.25 9.65 10.09
CA TYR A 499 -4.01 8.62 10.82
C TYR A 499 -5.50 8.54 10.46
N LEU A 500 -6.03 9.56 9.77
CA LEU A 500 -7.40 9.54 9.29
C LEU A 500 -7.55 8.84 7.95
N LEU A 501 -6.62 9.09 7.03
CA LEU A 501 -6.78 8.73 5.62
C LEU A 501 -5.80 7.64 5.17
N VAL A 502 -4.73 7.39 5.93
CA VAL A 502 -3.67 6.46 5.54
C VAL A 502 -3.57 5.29 6.52
N ALA A 503 -3.23 5.57 7.78
CA ALA A 503 -2.91 4.55 8.79
C ALA A 503 -4.11 3.76 9.31
#